data_AF-A0A2E5HXG6-F1
#
_entry.id   AF-A0A2E5HXG6-F1
#
_cell.length_a   1.000
_cell.length_b   1.000
_cell.length_c   1.000
_cell.angle_alpha   90.00
_cell.angle_beta   90.00
_cell.angle_gamma   90.00
#
_symmetry.space_group_name_H-M   'P 1'
#
loop_
_entity.id
_entity.type
_entity.pdbx_description
1 polymer ?
#
loop_
_entity_poly.entity_id
_entity_poly.type
_entity_poly.pdbx_seq_one_letter_code
_entity_poly.pdbx_strand_id
1 'polypeptide(L)'
;MAATIHPDEVSTIIIVCEAGVGSSLIVVNQTKKKLRKANVEGYKVIHKPARLVPEDAKMIICHKGLSKMVRKRVPGAVVVAFTMFLNDPAIDRVVSALANGTEIHEEG
;
A
#
# COMPACT_ATOMS: atom_id res chain seq x y z
N MET A 1 10.72 -8.56 -13.38
CA MET A 1 10.08 -9.56 -12.51
C MET A 1 9.08 -8.80 -11.67
N ALA A 2 7.79 -9.08 -11.80
CA ALA A 2 6.78 -8.44 -10.96
C ALA A 2 6.93 -9.00 -9.55
N ALA A 3 7.13 -8.14 -8.55
CA ALA A 3 7.15 -8.59 -7.17
C ALA A 3 5.72 -9.03 -6.78
N THR A 4 5.59 -10.25 -6.25
CA THR A 4 4.35 -10.74 -5.64
C THR A 4 4.59 -10.98 -4.17
N ILE A 5 3.57 -10.75 -3.35
CA ILE A 5 3.65 -11.05 -1.92
C ILE A 5 2.35 -11.67 -1.43
N HIS A 6 2.49 -12.67 -0.57
CA HIS A 6 1.35 -13.24 0.12
C HIS A 6 0.91 -12.30 1.26
N PRO A 7 -0.40 -12.12 1.46
CA PRO A 7 -0.92 -11.27 2.54
C PRO A 7 -0.45 -11.73 3.93
N ASP A 8 -0.17 -13.02 4.12
CA ASP A 8 0.37 -13.59 5.36
C ASP A 8 1.77 -13.03 5.72
N GLU A 9 2.56 -12.63 4.72
CA GLU A 9 3.88 -12.01 4.90
C GLU A 9 3.78 -10.50 5.16
N VAL A 10 2.59 -9.91 5.03
CA VAL A 10 2.36 -8.47 5.18
C VAL A 10 1.82 -8.18 6.56
N SER A 11 2.68 -7.79 7.51
CA SER A 11 2.19 -7.30 8.82
C SER A 11 1.86 -5.80 8.82
N THR A 12 2.54 -5.01 7.98
CA THR A 12 2.43 -3.55 7.95
C THR A 12 2.29 -3.04 6.51
N ILE A 13 1.24 -2.24 6.28
CA ILE A 13 0.97 -1.58 5.01
C ILE A 13 1.44 -0.13 5.13
N ILE A 14 2.41 0.27 4.31
CA ILE A 14 3.00 1.61 4.35
C ILE A 14 2.44 2.45 3.20
N ILE A 15 1.69 3.49 3.53
CA ILE A 15 1.20 4.46 2.56
C ILE A 15 2.22 5.58 2.40
N VAL A 16 2.67 5.79 1.17
CA VAL A 16 3.67 6.80 0.81
C VAL A 16 3.02 7.94 0.06
N CYS A 17 3.22 9.15 0.56
CA CYS A 17 2.72 10.37 -0.06
C CYS A 17 3.81 11.46 -0.09
N GLU A 18 3.78 12.30 -1.12
CA GLU A 18 4.79 13.33 -1.38
C GLU A 18 4.71 14.49 -0.38
N ALA A 19 3.50 14.88 0.02
CA ALA A 19 3.23 16.13 0.73
C ALA A 19 3.19 16.02 2.26
N GLY A 20 3.34 14.83 2.85
CA GLY A 20 3.53 14.64 4.29
C GLY A 20 2.35 14.98 5.24
N VAL A 21 1.38 15.85 4.90
CA VAL A 21 0.48 16.42 5.92
C VAL A 21 -1.03 16.43 5.59
N GLY A 22 -1.47 16.21 4.35
CA GLY A 22 -2.91 16.32 3.98
C GLY A 22 -3.54 15.09 3.33
N SER A 23 -3.05 14.69 2.16
CA SER A 23 -3.64 13.64 1.32
C SER A 23 -3.43 12.22 1.87
N SER A 24 -2.34 11.99 2.62
CA SER A 24 -2.00 10.67 3.18
C SER A 24 -3.04 10.17 4.19
N LEU A 25 -3.59 11.07 5.02
CA LEU A 25 -4.54 10.71 6.08
C LEU A 25 -5.88 10.24 5.49
N ILE A 26 -6.29 10.85 4.38
CA ILE A 26 -7.51 10.48 3.65
C ILE A 26 -7.38 9.04 3.14
N VAL A 27 -6.26 8.72 2.48
CA VAL A 27 -6.00 7.37 1.97
C VAL A 27 -5.91 6.36 3.10
N VAL A 28 -5.16 6.66 4.17
CA VAL A 28 -5.05 5.79 5.36
C VAL A 28 -6.42 5.47 5.95
N ASN A 29 -7.25 6.49 6.19
CA ASN A 29 -8.57 6.30 6.78
C ASN A 29 -9.49 5.51 5.86
N GLN A 30 -9.41 5.72 4.54
CA GLN A 30 -10.15 4.93 3.57
C GLN A 30 -9.70 3.48 3.54
N THR A 31 -8.40 3.20 3.46
CA THR A 31 -7.86 1.85 3.50
C THR A 31 -8.29 1.15 4.78
N LYS A 32 -8.17 1.80 5.95
CA LYS A 32 -8.67 1.26 7.23
C LYS A 32 -10.17 0.98 7.20
N LYS A 33 -10.97 1.90 6.65
CA LYS A 33 -12.43 1.73 6.53
C LYS A 33 -12.79 0.56 5.61
N LYS A 34 -12.07 0.38 4.50
CA LYS A 34 -12.26 -0.73 3.57
C LYS A 34 -11.84 -2.07 4.20
N LEU A 35 -10.68 -2.13 4.87
CA LEU A 35 -10.23 -3.31 5.61
C LEU A 35 -11.25 -3.74 6.66
N ARG A 36 -11.76 -2.80 7.47
CA ARG A 36 -12.83 -3.06 8.43
C ARG A 36 -14.12 -3.56 7.77
N LYS A 37 -14.50 -3.01 6.62
CA LYS A 37 -15.69 -3.49 5.87
C LYS A 37 -15.50 -4.91 5.35
N ALA A 38 -14.28 -5.29 4.98
CA ALA A 38 -13.93 -6.61 4.52
C ALA A 38 -13.65 -7.61 5.67
N ASN A 39 -13.88 -7.22 6.94
CA ASN A 39 -13.53 -8.00 8.14
C ASN A 39 -12.05 -8.41 8.18
N VAL A 40 -11.17 -7.57 7.63
CA VAL A 40 -9.72 -7.78 7.61
C VAL A 40 -9.11 -7.02 8.78
N GLU A 41 -8.70 -7.77 9.80
CA GLU A 41 -8.05 -7.27 11.01
C GLU A 41 -6.63 -7.85 11.13
N GLY A 42 -5.76 -7.22 11.92
CA GLY A 42 -4.37 -7.68 12.12
C GLY A 42 -3.30 -6.95 11.29
N TYR A 43 -3.70 -6.15 10.30
CA TYR A 43 -2.77 -5.37 9.48
C TYR A 43 -2.57 -3.95 10.01
N LYS A 44 -1.30 -3.53 10.16
CA LYS A 44 -0.98 -2.18 10.61
C LYS A 44 -0.87 -1.23 9.41
N VAL A 45 -1.82 -0.31 9.27
CA VAL A 45 -1.77 0.74 8.22
C VAL A 45 -1.12 2.00 8.77
N ILE A 46 0.07 2.34 8.25
CA ILE A 46 0.81 3.57 8.58
C ILE A 46 1.05 4.40 7.33
N HIS A 47 1.28 5.70 7.50
CA HIS A 47 1.80 6.54 6.43
C HIS A 47 3.23 6.96 6.74
N LYS A 48 4.08 7.00 5.72
CA LYS A 48 5.45 7.53 5.82
C LYS A 48 5.83 8.26 4.52
N PRO A 49 6.64 9.33 4.59
CA PRO A 49 7.17 9.94 3.37
C PRO A 49 8.13 8.98 2.66
N ALA A 50 8.28 9.11 1.34
CA ALA A 50 9.09 8.22 0.50
C ALA A 50 10.54 8.05 0.99
N ARG A 51 11.09 9.09 1.66
CA ARG A 51 12.44 9.13 2.25
C ARG A 51 12.58 8.43 3.61
N LEU A 52 11.48 8.13 4.30
CA LEU A 52 11.50 7.45 5.61
C LEU A 52 10.88 6.05 5.56
N VAL A 53 10.54 5.56 4.38
CA VAL A 53 10.13 4.17 4.17
C VAL A 53 11.30 3.25 4.55
N PRO A 54 11.09 2.27 5.44
CA PRO A 54 12.11 1.29 5.78
C PRO A 54 12.36 0.33 4.62
N GLU A 55 13.58 -0.20 4.52
CA GLU A 55 13.98 -1.13 3.45
C GLU A 55 13.39 -2.53 3.65
N ASP A 56 13.03 -2.87 4.89
CA ASP A 56 12.31 -4.10 5.25
C ASP A 56 10.82 -4.05 4.87
N ALA A 57 10.33 -2.91 4.38
CA ALA A 57 8.93 -2.77 4.00
C ALA A 57 8.54 -3.83 2.96
N LYS A 58 7.57 -4.67 3.31
CA LYS A 58 7.05 -5.72 2.45
C LYS A 58 6.00 -5.21 1.48
N MET A 59 5.12 -4.32 1.96
CA MET A 59 4.02 -3.76 1.19
C MET A 59 3.98 -2.23 1.27
N ILE A 60 3.98 -1.59 0.10
CA ILE A 60 3.96 -0.14 -0.02
C ILE A 60 2.85 0.28 -0.99
N ILE A 61 2.05 1.26 -0.57
CA ILE A 61 1.01 1.87 -1.40
C ILE A 61 1.42 3.32 -1.65
N CYS A 62 1.59 3.74 -2.89
CA CYS A 62 2.05 5.09 -3.21
C CYS A 62 1.36 5.67 -4.44
N HIS A 63 1.42 6.98 -4.62
CA HIS A 63 0.88 7.59 -5.83
C HIS A 63 1.70 7.16 -7.06
N LYS A 64 1.05 6.99 -8.23
CA LYS A 64 1.73 6.60 -9.49
C LYS A 64 2.92 7.48 -9.86
N GLY A 65 2.91 8.76 -9.51
CA GLY A 65 4.06 9.66 -9.71
C GLY A 65 5.30 9.29 -8.88
N LEU A 66 5.11 8.66 -7.72
CA LEU A 66 6.17 8.25 -6.79
C LEU A 66 6.56 6.77 -6.91
N SER A 67 5.78 5.94 -7.60
CA SER A 67 6.01 4.49 -7.71
C SER A 67 7.41 4.16 -8.19
N LYS A 68 7.92 4.87 -9.20
CA LYS A 68 9.29 4.70 -9.71
C LYS A 68 10.36 4.97 -8.65
N MET A 69 10.18 6.01 -7.83
CA MET A 69 11.13 6.36 -6.78
C MET A 69 11.11 5.32 -5.66
N VAL A 70 9.92 4.90 -5.24
CA VAL A 70 9.72 3.90 -4.18
C VAL A 70 10.31 2.55 -4.60
N ARG A 71 10.01 2.08 -5.82
CA ARG A 71 10.57 0.85 -6.40
C ARG A 71 12.10 0.86 -6.43
N LYS A 72 12.69 1.98 -6.82
CA LYS A 72 14.16 2.13 -6.86
C LYS A 72 14.77 2.08 -5.45
N ARG A 73 14.04 2.50 -4.43
CA ARG A 73 14.49 2.52 -3.04
C ARG A 73 14.30 1.18 -2.33
N VAL A 74 13.18 0.50 -2.58
CA VAL A 74 12.85 -0.79 -1.97
C VAL A 74 12.44 -1.77 -3.07
N PRO A 75 13.41 -2.32 -3.83
CA PRO A 75 13.14 -3.19 -4.97
C PRO A 75 12.55 -4.56 -4.58
N GLY A 76 12.66 -4.95 -3.31
CA GLY A 76 12.07 -6.18 -2.78
C GLY A 76 10.66 -6.02 -2.22
N ALA A 77 10.12 -4.80 -2.19
CA ALA A 77 8.77 -4.53 -1.71
C ALA A 77 7.76 -4.62 -2.85
N VAL A 78 6.54 -5.04 -2.54
CA VAL A 78 5.41 -4.88 -3.47
C VAL A 78 4.90 -3.46 -3.38
N VAL A 79 5.16 -2.69 -4.44
CA VAL A 79 4.70 -1.31 -4.61
C VAL A 79 3.41 -1.28 -5.43
N VAL A 80 2.31 -0.87 -4.80
CA VAL A 80 1.02 -0.65 -5.47
C VAL A 80 0.85 0.84 -5.73
N ALA A 81 0.75 1.20 -7.00
CA ALA A 81 0.50 2.57 -7.44
C ALA A 81 -1.00 2.89 -7.47
N PHE A 82 -1.43 3.92 -6.73
CA PHE A 82 -2.77 4.49 -6.85
C PHE A 82 -2.72 5.82 -7.60
N THR A 83 -3.84 6.19 -8.22
CA THR A 83 -4.02 7.44 -8.95
C THR A 83 -5.06 8.35 -8.30
N MET A 84 -6.10 7.77 -7.71
CA MET A 84 -7.14 8.50 -7.00
C MET A 84 -6.96 8.35 -5.49
N PHE A 85 -7.16 9.44 -4.75
CA PHE A 85 -7.16 9.40 -3.29
C PHE A 85 -8.48 8.86 -2.70
N LEU A 86 -9.52 8.80 -3.54
CA LEU A 86 -10.87 8.39 -3.20
C LEU A 86 -11.31 7.30 -4.18
N ASN A 87 -11.71 6.14 -3.64
CA ASN A 87 -12.25 5.01 -4.42
C ASN A 87 -11.35 4.50 -5.55
N ASP A 88 -10.04 4.50 -5.33
CA ASP A 88 -9.12 3.93 -6.32
C ASP A 88 -9.26 2.40 -6.37
N PRO A 89 -9.37 1.82 -7.58
CA PRO A 89 -9.52 0.37 -7.76
C PRO A 89 -8.28 -0.40 -7.30
N ALA A 90 -7.08 0.18 -7.33
CA ALA A 90 -5.87 -0.50 -6.85
C ALA A 90 -5.93 -0.75 -5.35
N ILE A 91 -6.46 0.21 -4.57
CA ILE A 91 -6.67 0.03 -3.13
C ILE A 91 -7.75 -1.02 -2.87
N ASP A 92 -8.81 -1.03 -3.67
CA ASP A 92 -9.88 -2.04 -3.53
C ASP A 92 -9.35 -3.45 -3.75
N ARG A 93 -8.58 -3.65 -4.83
CA ARG A 93 -7.89 -4.92 -5.11
C ARG A 93 -7.00 -5.36 -3.97
N VAL A 94 -6.18 -4.45 -3.43
CA VAL A 94 -5.33 -4.76 -2.27
C VAL A 94 -6.16 -5.23 -1.08
N VAL A 95 -7.23 -4.51 -0.74
CA VAL A 95 -8.09 -4.88 0.38
C VAL A 95 -8.77 -6.22 0.14
N SER A 96 -9.29 -6.45 -1.06
CA SER A 96 -9.87 -7.74 -1.44
C SER A 96 -8.84 -8.87 -1.41
N ALA A 97 -7.60 -8.61 -1.82
CA ALA A 97 -6.54 -9.62 -1.78
C ALA A 97 -6.15 -9.98 -0.34
N LEU A 98 -6.02 -8.97 0.54
CA LEU A 98 -5.82 -9.18 1.97
C LEU A 98 -7.00 -9.92 2.63
N ALA A 99 -8.23 -9.68 2.15
CA ALA A 99 -9.43 -10.34 2.66
C ALA A 99 -9.56 -11.80 2.22
N ASN A 100 -9.23 -12.10 0.96
CA ASN A 100 -9.34 -13.44 0.39
C ASN A 100 -8.06 -14.27 0.58
N GLY A 101 -6.99 -13.70 1.12
CA GLY A 101 -5.71 -14.39 1.25
C GLY A 101 -4.99 -14.60 -0.09
N THR A 102 -5.29 -13.79 -1.11
CA THR A 102 -4.71 -13.97 -2.46
C THR A 102 -3.43 -13.16 -2.63
N GLU A 103 -2.57 -13.59 -3.55
CA GLU A 103 -1.33 -12.90 -3.89
C GLU A 103 -1.58 -11.46 -4.33
N ILE A 104 -0.77 -10.54 -3.80
CA ILE A 104 -0.79 -9.13 -4.16
C ILE A 104 0.32 -8.91 -5.18
N HIS A 105 -0.06 -8.47 -6.36
CA HIS A 105 0.87 -8.18 -7.44
C HIS A 105 1.30 -6.73 -7.41
N GLU A 106 2.58 -6.49 -7.68
CA GLU A 106 3.09 -5.16 -7.91
C GLU A 106 2.46 -4.54 -9.18
N GLU A 107 1.70 -3.46 -8.99
CA GLU A 107 1.03 -2.74 -10.08
C GLU A 107 1.61 -1.31 -10.11
N GLY A 108 2.18 -0.90 -11.25
CA GLY A 108 2.89 0.39 -11.37
C GLY A 108 2.67 1.11 -12.68
#